data_AF-A0A183NW74-F1
#
_entry.id   AF-A0A183NW74-F1
#
_cell.length_a   1.000
_cell.length_b   1.000
_cell.length_c   1.000
_cell.angle_alpha   90.00
_cell.angle_beta   90.00
_cell.angle_gamma   90.00
#
_symmetry.space_group_name_H-M   'P 1'
#
loop_
_entity.id
_entity.type
_entity.pdbx_description
1 polymer ?
#
loop_
_entity_poly.entity_id
_entity_poly.type
_entity_poly.pdbx_seq_one_letter_code
_entity_poly.pdbx_strand_id
1 'polypeptide(L)'
;MDLTSVVVFCLCIGLSQSIFFHMKETEERCFLEDVPEDTLVAGKHFERSKDLGVKVKVIDPHDQILLDRVYSSEGRFVFTAHRPGEYKICISSDSGAWFGGSQLVREESFRSLSESTNRRVTWWSVAQLVLLICIGFWQMRHLRAFFQAKKLV
;
A
#
# COMPACT_ATOMS: atom_id res chain seq x y z
N MET A 1 6.83 29.53 -19.91
CA MET A 1 6.28 28.38 -19.16
C MET A 1 6.12 27.27 -20.17
N ASP A 2 7.23 26.60 -20.43
CA ASP A 2 7.42 25.78 -21.61
C ASP A 2 6.62 24.48 -21.50
N LEU A 3 6.01 24.07 -22.62
CA LEU A 3 5.17 22.87 -22.75
C LEU A 3 5.90 21.61 -22.26
N THR A 4 7.22 21.62 -22.38
CA THR A 4 8.14 20.59 -21.91
C THR A 4 8.08 20.40 -20.40
N SER A 5 8.06 21.50 -19.62
CA SER A 5 8.00 21.45 -18.16
C SER A 5 6.67 20.88 -17.65
N VAL A 6 5.56 21.20 -18.33
CA VAL A 6 4.22 20.67 -17.99
C VAL A 6 4.14 19.17 -18.28
N VAL A 7 4.68 18.73 -19.41
CA VAL A 7 4.70 17.31 -19.80
C VAL A 7 5.55 16.47 -18.84
N VAL A 8 6.71 16.98 -18.43
CA VAL A 8 7.59 16.30 -17.46
C VAL A 8 6.91 16.18 -16.10
N PHE A 9 6.27 17.24 -15.60
CA PHE A 9 5.56 17.20 -14.32
C PHE A 9 4.38 16.19 -14.34
N CYS A 10 3.61 16.13 -15.43
CA CYS A 10 2.55 15.13 -15.59
C CYS A 10 3.07 13.68 -15.62
N LEU A 11 4.21 13.43 -16.27
CA LEU A 11 4.85 12.11 -16.31
C LEU A 11 5.30 11.64 -14.91
N CYS A 12 5.83 12.54 -14.08
CA CYS A 12 6.30 12.19 -12.74
C CYS A 12 5.16 11.75 -11.80
N ILE A 13 3.94 12.27 -11.96
CA ILE A 13 2.79 11.93 -11.11
C ILE A 13 2.29 10.50 -11.40
N GLY A 14 2.48 9.98 -12.62
CA GLY A 14 2.07 8.62 -13.00
C GLY A 14 2.99 7.51 -12.48
N LEU A 15 4.20 7.84 -12.03
CA LEU A 15 5.21 6.85 -11.61
C LEU A 15 5.11 6.45 -10.14
N SER A 16 4.28 7.11 -9.32
CA SER A 16 4.15 6.75 -7.91
C SER A 16 3.29 5.50 -7.73
N GLN A 17 3.87 4.32 -7.91
CA GLN A 17 3.26 3.03 -7.59
C GLN A 17 3.77 2.56 -6.23
N SER A 18 2.87 2.23 -5.31
CA SER A 18 3.19 1.60 -4.02
C SER A 18 3.20 0.08 -4.15
N ILE A 19 4.05 -0.61 -3.39
CA ILE A 19 4.16 -2.08 -3.39
C ILE A 19 3.08 -2.67 -2.47
N PHE A 20 2.38 -3.71 -2.94
CA PHE A 20 1.46 -4.55 -2.18
C PHE A 20 1.96 -6.00 -2.15
N PHE A 21 1.73 -6.71 -1.05
CA PHE A 21 2.14 -8.10 -0.88
C PHE A 21 0.95 -9.00 -0.50
N HIS A 22 0.87 -10.18 -1.13
CA HIS A 22 -0.17 -11.18 -0.89
C HIS A 22 0.31 -12.23 0.12
N MET A 23 -0.32 -12.31 1.29
CA MET A 23 -0.19 -13.44 2.21
C MET A 23 -1.34 -14.44 1.96
N LYS A 24 -1.05 -15.74 1.90
CA LYS A 24 -2.07 -16.79 1.78
C LYS A 24 -2.74 -17.08 3.13
N GLU A 25 -3.96 -17.63 3.12
CA GLU A 25 -4.67 -18.06 4.32
C GLU A 25 -3.86 -19.14 5.05
N THR A 26 -3.65 -18.98 6.36
CA THR A 26 -2.75 -19.81 7.22
C THR A 26 -1.24 -19.73 6.94
N GLU A 27 -0.80 -18.77 6.12
CA GLU A 27 0.63 -18.52 5.93
C GLU A 27 1.16 -17.63 7.07
N GLU A 28 2.14 -18.13 7.83
CA GLU A 28 2.85 -17.31 8.82
C GLU A 28 3.93 -16.48 8.14
N ARG A 29 3.95 -15.17 8.45
CA ARG A 29 5.03 -14.29 8.02
C ARG A 29 5.89 -13.93 9.22
N CYS A 30 7.14 -14.35 9.18
CA CYS A 30 8.13 -14.05 10.19
C CYS A 30 9.03 -12.91 9.74
N PHE A 31 9.15 -11.90 10.59
CA PHE A 31 10.11 -10.80 10.46
C PHE A 31 11.31 -11.13 11.35
N LEU A 32 12.51 -11.06 10.80
CA LEU A 32 13.76 -11.31 11.50
C LEU A 32 14.34 -9.95 11.88
N GLU A 33 14.57 -9.72 13.17
CA GLU A 33 15.11 -8.45 13.68
C GLU A 33 16.26 -8.77 14.65
N ASP A 34 17.41 -8.12 14.45
CA ASP A 34 18.55 -8.22 15.37
C ASP A 34 18.35 -7.23 16.53
N VAL A 35 18.20 -7.75 17.75
CA VAL A 35 17.83 -6.96 18.94
C VAL A 35 18.92 -7.10 20.02
N PRO A 36 19.38 -5.99 20.63
CA PRO A 36 20.35 -6.04 21.72
C PRO A 36 19.73 -6.48 23.06
N GLU A 37 20.59 -6.78 24.04
CA GLU A 37 20.17 -7.20 25.39
C GLU A 37 19.36 -6.13 26.13
N ASP A 38 18.48 -6.59 27.02
CA ASP A 38 17.56 -5.83 27.87
C ASP A 38 16.76 -4.74 27.16
N THR A 39 16.44 -4.98 25.88
CA THR A 39 15.69 -4.03 25.06
C THR A 39 14.20 -4.37 25.08
N LEU A 40 13.38 -3.37 25.38
CA LEU A 40 11.92 -3.49 25.31
C LEU A 40 11.45 -3.22 23.88
N VAL A 41 10.90 -4.23 23.24
CA VAL A 41 10.38 -4.16 21.88
C VAL A 41 8.87 -4.10 21.92
N ALA A 42 8.31 -3.08 21.29
CA ALA A 42 6.87 -2.89 21.17
C ALA A 42 6.48 -2.83 19.69
N GLY A 43 5.57 -3.71 19.27
CA GLY A 43 5.00 -3.70 17.93
C GLY A 43 3.52 -3.36 17.98
N LYS A 44 3.07 -2.51 17.05
CA LYS A 44 1.65 -2.22 16.84
C LYS A 44 1.21 -2.87 15.53
N HIS A 45 0.13 -3.64 15.57
CA HIS A 45 -0.49 -4.21 14.39
C HIS A 45 -1.89 -3.66 14.20
N PHE A 46 -2.29 -3.55 12.93
CA PHE A 46 -3.63 -3.11 12.53
C PHE A 46 -4.08 -3.96 11.34
N GLU A 47 -5.12 -4.75 11.57
CA GLU A 47 -5.83 -5.56 10.59
C GLU A 47 -7.10 -4.82 10.18
N ARG A 48 -7.37 -4.79 8.88
CA ARG A 48 -8.49 -3.99 8.35
C ARG A 48 -9.85 -4.64 8.62
N SER A 49 -9.86 -5.96 8.76
CA SER A 49 -11.05 -6.76 9.02
C SER A 49 -11.22 -6.98 10.53
N LYS A 50 -12.32 -6.46 11.09
CA LYS A 50 -12.58 -6.52 12.54
C LYS A 50 -12.87 -7.93 13.06
N ASP A 51 -13.27 -8.85 12.17
CA ASP A 51 -13.72 -10.20 12.50
C ASP A 51 -12.62 -11.26 12.44
N LEU A 52 -11.37 -10.89 12.18
CA LEU A 52 -10.23 -11.79 12.18
C LEU A 52 -9.31 -11.55 13.39
N GLY A 53 -8.88 -12.65 14.02
CA GLY A 53 -7.86 -12.63 15.06
C GLY A 53 -6.46 -12.67 14.44
N VAL A 54 -5.52 -11.93 15.02
CA VAL A 54 -4.11 -11.92 14.60
C VAL A 54 -3.29 -12.65 15.67
N LYS A 55 -2.74 -13.81 15.32
CA LYS A 55 -1.83 -14.55 16.18
C LYS A 55 -0.41 -14.01 16.01
N VAL A 56 0.19 -13.59 17.12
CA VAL A 56 1.56 -13.07 17.17
C VAL A 56 2.41 -14.03 17.99
N LYS A 57 3.49 -14.51 17.39
CA LYS A 57 4.48 -15.39 17.99
C LYS A 57 5.86 -14.75 17.94
N VAL A 58 6.54 -14.65 19.08
CA VAL A 58 7.91 -14.12 19.17
C VAL A 58 8.83 -15.26 19.61
N ILE A 59 9.90 -15.46 18.86
CA ILE A 59 10.89 -16.51 19.07
C ILE A 59 12.25 -15.86 19.27
N ASP A 60 13.00 -16.31 20.27
CA ASP A 60 14.36 -15.83 20.58
C ASP A 60 15.42 -16.43 19.64
N PRO A 61 16.70 -16.00 19.73
CA PRO A 61 17.80 -16.53 18.91
C PRO A 61 18.12 -18.02 19.15
N HIS A 62 17.59 -18.64 20.21
CA HIS A 62 17.76 -20.05 20.56
C HIS A 62 16.51 -20.90 20.24
N ASP A 63 15.62 -20.37 19.39
CA ASP A 63 14.35 -20.99 19.00
C ASP A 63 13.36 -21.23 20.18
N GLN A 64 13.47 -20.47 21.26
CA GLN A 64 12.53 -20.45 22.37
C GLN A 64 11.39 -19.45 22.12
N ILE A 65 10.16 -19.89 22.35
CA ILE A 65 8.97 -19.06 22.21
C ILE A 65 8.83 -18.14 23.44
N LEU A 66 8.94 -16.83 23.24
CA LEU A 66 8.77 -15.81 24.28
C LEU A 66 7.33 -15.31 24.39
N LEU A 67 6.62 -15.25 23.27
CA LEU A 67 5.23 -14.83 23.20
C LEU A 67 4.49 -15.71 22.19
N ASP A 68 3.30 -16.18 22.54
CA ASP A 68 2.37 -16.81 21.59
C ASP A 68 0.94 -16.47 22.04
N ARG A 69 0.36 -15.44 21.40
CA ARG A 69 -0.96 -14.90 21.77
C ARG A 69 -1.74 -14.48 20.54
N VAL A 70 -3.06 -14.69 20.59
CA VAL A 70 -4.01 -14.18 19.59
C VAL A 70 -4.57 -12.85 20.07
N TYR A 71 -4.42 -11.81 19.24
CA TYR A 71 -4.95 -10.47 19.45
C TYR A 71 -6.14 -10.22 18.52
N SER A 72 -6.95 -9.20 18.84
CA SER A 72 -8.00 -8.72 17.95
C SER A 72 -7.42 -7.98 16.73
N SER A 73 -8.30 -7.46 15.89
CA SER A 73 -7.97 -6.74 14.66
C SER A 73 -7.02 -5.55 14.85
N GLU A 74 -7.03 -4.87 16.00
CA GLU A 74 -6.00 -3.88 16.36
C GLU A 74 -5.42 -4.22 17.73
N GLY A 75 -4.10 -4.13 17.86
CA GLY A 75 -3.42 -4.42 19.11
C GLY A 75 -1.98 -3.95 19.16
N ARG A 76 -1.39 -4.03 20.37
CA ARG A 76 0.03 -3.80 20.62
C ARG A 76 0.58 -4.97 21.41
N PHE A 77 1.64 -5.58 20.90
CA PHE A 77 2.42 -6.58 21.63
C PHE A 77 3.70 -5.95 22.15
N VAL A 78 4.16 -6.43 23.31
CA VAL A 78 5.38 -5.95 23.96
C VAL A 78 6.12 -7.16 24.50
N PHE A 79 7.43 -7.23 24.26
CA PHE A 79 8.32 -8.22 24.84
C PHE A 79 9.65 -7.58 25.23
N THR A 80 10.38 -8.23 26.14
CA THR A 80 11.73 -7.80 26.54
C THR A 80 12.73 -8.80 25.96
N ALA A 81 13.68 -8.31 25.17
CA ALA A 81 14.79 -9.09 24.67
C ALA A 81 15.82 -9.25 25.78
N HIS A 82 15.88 -10.41 26.41
CA HIS A 82 16.81 -10.65 27.53
C HIS A 82 18.21 -11.09 27.08
N ARG A 83 18.43 -11.27 25.78
CA ARG A 83 19.73 -11.64 25.19
C ARG A 83 19.89 -10.95 23.84
N PRO A 84 21.13 -10.68 23.40
CA PRO A 84 21.37 -10.14 22.07
C PRO A 84 21.23 -11.23 20.99
N GLY A 85 20.67 -10.88 19.83
CA GLY A 85 20.67 -11.71 18.63
C GLY A 85 19.44 -11.55 17.74
N GLU A 86 19.29 -12.46 16.77
CA GLU A 86 18.19 -12.46 15.81
C GLU A 86 16.90 -13.03 16.42
N TYR A 87 15.90 -12.18 16.59
CA TYR A 87 14.55 -12.55 17.03
C TYR A 87 13.63 -12.76 15.82
N LYS A 88 12.74 -13.77 15.89
CA LYS A 88 11.73 -14.04 14.86
C LYS A 88 10.35 -13.62 15.37
N ILE A 89 9.77 -12.58 14.77
CA ILE A 89 8.41 -12.12 15.04
C ILE A 89 7.49 -12.63 13.93
N CYS A 90 6.71 -13.68 14.24
CA CYS A 90 5.79 -14.30 13.30
C CYS A 90 4.36 -13.82 13.54
N ILE A 91 3.69 -13.44 12.45
CA ILE A 91 2.30 -13.02 12.45
C ILE A 91 1.53 -13.98 11.53
N SER A 92 0.42 -14.51 12.05
CA SER A 92 -0.49 -15.36 11.29
C SER A 92 -1.94 -14.98 11.55
N SER A 93 -2.79 -15.03 10.53
CA SER A 93 -4.24 -14.85 10.68
C SER A 93 -4.85 -16.11 11.31
N ASP A 94 -5.59 -15.95 12.40
CA ASP A 94 -6.39 -17.01 13.01
C ASP A 94 -7.88 -16.75 12.69
N SER A 95 -8.46 -17.61 11.86
CA SER A 95 -9.86 -17.53 11.41
C SER A 95 -10.86 -18.06 12.46
N GLY A 96 -10.39 -18.57 13.60
CA GLY A 96 -11.20 -19.20 14.65
C GLY A 96 -11.95 -18.26 15.61
N ALA A 97 -12.03 -16.96 15.33
CA ALA A 97 -12.53 -15.96 16.28
C ALA A 97 -14.04 -15.61 16.22
N TRP A 98 -14.89 -16.37 15.50
CA TRP A 98 -16.12 -16.98 16.08
C TRP A 98 -17.15 -17.51 15.07
N PHE A 99 -17.44 -16.92 13.89
CA PHE A 99 -18.35 -17.54 12.89
C PHE A 99 -18.04 -17.08 11.46
N GLY A 100 -18.11 -18.02 10.51
CA GLY A 100 -17.62 -17.87 9.13
C GLY A 100 -18.14 -16.68 8.34
N GLY A 101 -17.21 -15.88 7.80
CA GLY A 101 -17.49 -14.80 6.84
C GLY A 101 -16.28 -14.38 5.99
N SER A 102 -15.16 -15.13 6.00
CA SER A 102 -13.87 -14.63 5.50
C SER A 102 -13.66 -14.69 3.98
N GLN A 103 -14.51 -15.38 3.21
CA GLN A 103 -14.33 -15.40 1.75
C GLN A 103 -14.88 -14.15 1.04
N LEU A 104 -16.08 -13.70 1.40
CA LEU A 104 -16.73 -12.54 0.76
C LEU A 104 -16.13 -11.20 1.23
N VAL A 105 -15.76 -11.09 2.51
CA VAL A 105 -15.11 -9.89 3.08
C VAL A 105 -13.71 -9.65 2.49
N ARG A 106 -13.02 -10.73 2.13
CA ARG A 106 -11.72 -10.68 1.43
C ARG A 106 -11.89 -10.25 -0.03
N GLU A 107 -12.93 -10.71 -0.72
CA GLU A 107 -13.23 -10.29 -2.10
C GLU A 107 -13.64 -8.82 -2.20
N GLU A 108 -14.44 -8.29 -1.26
CA GLU A 108 -14.78 -6.85 -1.22
C GLU A 108 -13.58 -5.97 -0.84
N SER A 109 -12.69 -6.44 0.05
CA SER A 109 -11.45 -5.75 0.41
C SER A 109 -10.46 -5.75 -0.76
N PHE A 110 -10.37 -6.85 -1.50
CA PHE A 110 -9.64 -6.96 -2.77
C PHE A 110 -10.20 -6.00 -3.83
N ARG A 111 -11.54 -5.94 -3.96
CA ARG A 111 -12.22 -5.03 -4.88
C ARG A 111 -11.98 -3.56 -4.51
N SER A 112 -12.03 -3.21 -3.23
CA SER A 112 -11.87 -1.83 -2.75
C SER A 112 -10.42 -1.33 -2.74
N LEU A 113 -9.43 -2.21 -2.56
CA LEU A 113 -8.01 -1.86 -2.74
C LEU A 113 -7.69 -1.55 -4.21
N SER A 114 -8.19 -2.41 -5.11
CA SER A 114 -8.10 -2.18 -6.55
C SER A 114 -8.83 -0.88 -6.93
N GLU A 115 -10.06 -0.67 -6.44
CA GLU A 115 -10.87 0.49 -6.78
C GLU A 115 -10.33 1.81 -6.22
N SER A 116 -9.78 1.85 -4.99
CA SER A 116 -9.23 3.08 -4.39
C SER A 116 -7.89 3.51 -4.99
N THR A 117 -7.02 2.56 -5.34
CA THR A 117 -5.77 2.81 -6.07
C THR A 117 -6.06 3.20 -7.52
N ASN A 118 -7.00 2.49 -8.16
CA ASN A 118 -7.36 2.71 -9.56
C ASN A 118 -8.14 4.01 -9.78
N ARG A 119 -9.03 4.41 -8.87
CA ARG A 119 -9.88 5.59 -9.07
C ARG A 119 -9.10 6.90 -9.09
N ARG A 120 -8.05 7.03 -8.27
CA ARG A 120 -7.20 8.24 -8.27
C ARG A 120 -6.35 8.31 -9.53
N VAL A 121 -5.68 7.22 -9.89
CA VAL A 121 -4.85 7.13 -11.09
C VAL A 121 -5.68 7.34 -12.36
N THR A 122 -6.85 6.72 -12.44
CA THR A 122 -7.79 6.88 -13.57
C THR A 122 -8.31 8.32 -13.67
N TRP A 123 -8.62 8.98 -12.55
CA TRP A 123 -9.08 10.36 -12.59
C TRP A 123 -7.98 11.32 -13.08
N TRP A 124 -6.74 11.13 -12.62
CA TRP A 124 -5.59 11.91 -13.09
C TRP A 124 -5.29 11.67 -14.58
N SER A 125 -5.37 10.42 -15.05
CA SER A 125 -5.16 10.11 -16.48
C SER A 125 -6.26 10.69 -17.38
N VAL A 126 -7.52 10.68 -16.94
CA VAL A 126 -8.64 11.28 -17.68
C VAL A 126 -8.50 12.81 -17.72
N ALA A 127 -8.18 13.44 -16.59
CA ALA A 127 -7.96 14.89 -16.53
C ALA A 127 -6.79 15.32 -17.44
N GLN A 128 -5.70 14.55 -17.43
CA GLN A 128 -4.54 14.80 -18.29
C GLN A 128 -4.88 14.66 -19.78
N LEU A 129 -5.65 13.64 -20.18
CA LEU A 129 -6.08 13.45 -21.56
C LEU A 129 -6.92 14.64 -22.05
N VAL A 130 -7.86 15.11 -21.23
CA VAL A 130 -8.69 16.29 -21.54
C VAL A 130 -7.83 17.54 -21.71
N LEU A 131 -6.86 17.76 -20.81
CA LEU A 131 -5.99 18.93 -20.84
C LEU A 131 -5.13 18.97 -22.11
N LEU A 132 -4.58 17.83 -22.54
CA LEU A 132 -3.84 17.71 -23.80
C LEU A 132 -4.73 17.99 -25.04
N ILE A 133 -5.97 17.50 -25.04
CA ILE A 133 -6.93 17.77 -26.13
C ILE A 133 -7.25 19.26 -26.22
N CYS A 134 -7.50 19.92 -25.09
CA CYS A 134 -7.79 21.36 -25.04
C CYS A 134 -6.62 22.20 -25.58
N ILE A 135 -5.38 21.88 -25.16
CA ILE A 135 -4.17 22.57 -25.64
C ILE A 135 -4.00 22.33 -27.15
N GLY A 136 -4.17 21.09 -27.62
CA GLY A 136 -4.07 20.75 -29.04
C GLY A 136 -5.08 21.51 -29.90
N PHE A 137 -6.34 21.62 -29.44
CA PHE A 137 -7.37 22.38 -30.13
C PHE A 137 -7.05 23.88 -30.15
N TRP A 138 -6.59 24.44 -29.04
CA TRP A 138 -6.19 25.85 -28.94
C TRP A 138 -5.02 26.16 -29.89
N GLN A 139 -4.00 25.30 -29.89
CA GLN A 139 -2.83 25.40 -30.79
C GLN A 139 -3.25 25.41 -32.26
N MET A 140 -4.11 24.47 -32.67
CA MET A 140 -4.63 24.40 -34.04
C MET A 140 -5.39 25.67 -34.44
N ARG A 141 -6.19 26.23 -33.53
CA ARG A 141 -6.95 27.46 -33.78
C ARG A 141 -6.04 28.68 -33.87
N HIS A 142 -5.04 28.80 -32.99
CA HIS A 142 -4.07 29.89 -33.00
C HIS A 142 -3.21 29.86 -34.27
N LEU A 143 -2.71 28.69 -34.67
CA LEU A 143 -1.94 28.51 -35.91
C LEU A 143 -2.77 28.86 -37.14
N ARG A 144 -4.02 28.40 -37.22
CA ARG A 144 -4.93 28.76 -38.33
C ARG A 144 -5.21 30.26 -38.38
N ALA A 145 -5.40 30.92 -37.23
CA ALA A 145 -5.57 32.38 -37.18
C ALA A 145 -4.32 33.13 -37.65
N PHE A 146 -3.13 32.62 -37.32
CA PHE A 146 -1.86 33.20 -37.74
C PHE A 146 -1.62 33.07 -39.26
N PHE A 147 -1.94 31.91 -39.85
CA PHE A 147 -1.85 31.71 -41.30
C PHE A 147 -2.96 32.43 -42.09
N GLN A 148 -4.15 32.65 -41.50
CA GLN A 148 -5.18 33.48 -42.13
C GLN A 148 -4.86 34.98 -42.07
N ALA A 149 -4.26 35.46 -40.97
CA ALA A 149 -3.83 36.85 -40.82
C ALA A 149 -2.62 37.20 -41.71
N LYS A 150 -1.78 36.20 -42.02
CA LYS A 150 -0.74 36.30 -43.04
C LYS A 150 -1.16 35.57 -44.31
N LYS A 151 -2.14 36.14 -45.02
CA LYS A 151 -2.36 35.84 -46.44
C LYS A 151 -1.07 36.27 -47.18
N LEU A 152 -0.10 35.37 -47.29
CA LEU A 152 1.06 35.55 -48.15
C LEU A 152 0.56 35.65 -49.60
N VAL A 153 1.07 36.67 -50.29
CA VAL A 153 1.12 36.76 -51.76
C VAL A 153 1.73 35.49 -52.33
#